data_AF-A0A661JGQ4-F1
#
_entry.id   AF-A0A661JGQ4-F1
#
_cell.length_a   1.000
_cell.length_b   1.000
_cell.length_c   1.000
_cell.angle_alpha   90.00
_cell.angle_beta   90.00
_cell.angle_gamma   90.00
#
_symmetry.space_group_name_H-M   'P 1'
#
loop_
_entity.id
_entity.type
_entity.pdbx_description
1 polymer ?
#
loop_
_entity_poly.entity_id
_entity_poly.type
_entity_poly.pdbx_seq_one_letter_code
_entity_poly.pdbx_strand_id
1 'polypeptide(L)'
;MIFRWLIMFGIICLGFTVLTVLNYWQIDHVGSKVISGYRFRSIWSFWGTLGIITAPALILVNILFWAIYYYGYQFWFKKLWIIQITTYAASLLIMTVITWCWYGELPNKGTLVGTILCIAGSIISILWK
;
A
#
# COMPACT_ATOMS: atom_id res chain seq x y z
N MET A 1 22.25 -8.57 2.46
CA MET A 1 20.84 -9.03 2.49
C MET A 1 19.91 -7.95 3.02
N ILE A 2 20.14 -7.47 4.25
CA ILE A 2 19.32 -6.43 4.88
C ILE A 2 19.21 -5.13 4.06
N PHE A 3 20.30 -4.63 3.47
CA PHE A 3 20.23 -3.41 2.65
C PHE A 3 19.31 -3.57 1.43
N ARG A 4 19.38 -4.71 0.73
CA ARG A 4 18.48 -5.02 -0.40
C ARG A 4 17.03 -5.14 0.06
N TRP A 5 16.81 -5.74 1.23
CA TRP A 5 15.50 -5.82 1.83
C TRP A 5 14.94 -4.43 2.19
N LEU A 6 15.76 -3.54 2.78
CA LEU A 6 15.36 -2.17 3.10
C LEU A 6 14.96 -1.38 1.85
N ILE A 7 15.69 -1.54 0.74
CA ILE A 7 15.30 -0.95 -0.55
C ILE A 7 13.94 -1.50 -1.00
N MET A 8 13.78 -2.83 -0.97
CA MET A 8 12.51 -3.47 -1.34
C MET A 8 11.35 -2.96 -0.49
N PHE A 9 11.53 -2.96 0.83
CA PHE A 9 10.56 -2.50 1.81
C PHE A 9 10.21 -1.04 1.60
N GLY A 10 11.20 -0.17 1.40
CA GLY A 10 10.98 1.25 1.13
C GLY A 10 10.18 1.50 -0.16
N ILE A 11 10.50 0.79 -1.25
CA ILE A 11 9.76 0.93 -2.52
C ILE A 11 8.32 0.41 -2.38
N ILE A 12 8.13 -0.74 -1.71
CA ILE A 12 6.80 -1.28 -1.42
C ILE A 12 6.00 -0.29 -0.57
N CYS A 13 6.62 0.33 0.44
CA CYS A 13 6.01 1.37 1.25
C CYS A 13 5.55 2.56 0.40
N LEU A 14 6.39 3.06 -0.52
CA LEU A 14 5.98 4.13 -1.44
C LEU A 14 4.77 3.75 -2.30
N GLY A 15 4.75 2.52 -2.82
CA GLY A 15 3.63 1.98 -3.59
C GLY A 15 2.33 1.96 -2.77
N PHE A 16 2.38 1.44 -1.54
CA PHE A 16 1.22 1.46 -0.65
C PHE A 16 0.82 2.88 -0.23
N THR A 17 1.75 3.81 -0.09
CA THR A 17 1.42 5.20 0.26
C THR A 17 0.53 5.81 -0.81
N VAL A 18 0.90 5.64 -2.08
CA VAL A 18 0.09 6.13 -3.22
C VAL A 18 -1.29 5.48 -3.20
N LEU A 19 -1.37 4.16 -2.99
CA LEU A 19 -2.66 3.45 -2.94
C LEU A 19 -3.55 3.89 -1.79
N THR A 20 -3.00 4.01 -0.57
CA THR A 20 -3.78 4.36 0.61
C THR A 20 -4.25 5.80 0.54
N VAL A 21 -3.39 6.74 0.11
CA VAL A 21 -3.79 8.14 -0.12
C VAL A 21 -4.90 8.23 -1.16
N LEU A 22 -4.76 7.52 -2.29
CA LEU A 22 -5.81 7.50 -3.31
C LEU A 22 -7.12 6.92 -2.76
N ASN A 23 -7.08 5.81 -2.02
CA ASN A 23 -8.29 5.23 -1.43
C ASN A 23 -8.97 6.20 -0.45
N TYR A 24 -8.21 6.90 0.40
CA TYR A 24 -8.81 7.86 1.35
C TYR A 24 -9.34 9.09 0.64
N TRP A 25 -8.61 9.61 -0.35
CA TRP A 25 -9.12 10.66 -1.22
C TRP A 25 -10.44 10.24 -1.90
N GLN A 26 -10.54 9.00 -2.39
CA GLN A 26 -11.78 8.47 -2.96
C GLN A 26 -12.91 8.42 -1.92
N ILE A 27 -12.65 7.89 -0.72
CA ILE A 27 -13.63 7.81 0.38
C ILE A 27 -14.21 9.20 0.70
N ASP A 28 -13.35 10.21 0.82
CA ASP A 28 -13.76 11.58 1.15
C ASP A 28 -14.64 12.21 0.05
N HIS A 29 -14.40 11.87 -1.23
CA HIS A 29 -15.16 12.42 -2.36
C HIS A 29 -16.43 11.61 -2.68
N VAL A 30 -16.50 10.33 -2.32
CA VAL A 30 -17.68 9.47 -2.52
C VAL A 30 -18.90 10.02 -1.77
N GLY A 31 -18.71 10.53 -0.55
CA GLY A 31 -19.81 11.07 0.26
C GLY A 31 -20.50 12.28 -0.37
N SER A 32 -19.73 13.15 -1.03
CA SER A 32 -20.25 14.37 -1.67
C SER A 32 -20.62 14.19 -3.15
N LYS A 33 -20.10 13.15 -3.81
CA LYS A 33 -20.16 12.94 -5.27
C LYS A 33 -19.66 14.17 -6.05
N VAL A 34 -18.69 14.89 -5.50
CA VAL A 34 -18.06 16.05 -6.12
C VAL A 34 -16.63 15.71 -6.49
N ILE A 35 -16.21 16.07 -7.70
CA ILE A 35 -14.79 16.02 -8.12
C ILE A 35 -14.45 17.37 -8.73
N SER A 36 -13.43 18.05 -8.21
CA SER A 36 -12.97 19.36 -8.71
C SER A 36 -14.10 20.40 -8.87
N GLY A 37 -15.06 20.41 -7.94
CA GLY A 37 -16.23 21.31 -7.96
C GLY A 37 -17.42 20.84 -8.80
N TYR A 38 -17.28 19.78 -9.60
CA TYR A 38 -18.38 19.21 -10.37
C TYR A 38 -19.14 18.16 -9.57
N ARG A 39 -20.45 18.37 -9.37
CA ARG A 39 -21.33 17.42 -8.65
C ARG A 39 -22.02 16.46 -9.62
N PHE A 40 -21.78 15.17 -9.44
CA PHE A 40 -22.36 14.14 -10.30
C PHE A 40 -23.79 13.78 -9.85
N ARG A 41 -24.72 13.71 -10.81
CA ARG A 41 -26.10 13.24 -10.56
C ARG A 41 -26.18 11.72 -10.43
N SER A 42 -25.38 10.98 -11.20
CA SER A 42 -25.34 9.52 -11.18
C SER A 42 -24.11 9.02 -10.43
N ILE A 43 -24.30 8.01 -9.57
CA ILE A 43 -23.22 7.36 -8.85
C ILE A 43 -22.29 6.59 -9.82
N TRP A 44 -22.83 6.05 -10.90
CA TRP A 44 -22.06 5.34 -11.92
C TRP A 44 -21.14 6.28 -12.71
N SER A 45 -21.62 7.49 -13.07
CA SER A 45 -20.77 8.49 -13.73
C SER A 45 -19.66 9.02 -12.83
N PHE A 46 -19.93 9.12 -11.53
CA PHE A 46 -18.94 9.49 -10.53
C PHE A 46 -17.83 8.42 -10.45
N TRP A 47 -18.21 7.14 -10.27
CA TRP A 47 -17.26 6.04 -10.24
C TRP A 47 -16.48 5.88 -11.54
N GLY A 48 -17.11 6.07 -12.70
CA GLY A 48 -16.44 6.05 -13.99
C GLY A 48 -15.36 7.13 -14.10
N THR A 49 -15.68 8.37 -13.75
CA THR A 49 -14.72 9.49 -13.79
C THR A 49 -13.59 9.31 -12.78
N LEU A 50 -13.94 8.94 -11.56
CA LEU A 50 -12.98 8.68 -10.49
C LEU A 50 -12.06 7.50 -10.83
N GLY A 51 -12.60 6.45 -11.46
CA GLY A 51 -11.84 5.33 -12.02
C GLY A 51 -10.85 5.78 -13.09
N ILE A 52 -11.26 6.62 -14.04
CA ILE A 52 -10.37 7.16 -15.08
C ILE A 52 -9.23 7.99 -14.47
N ILE A 53 -9.53 8.83 -13.48
CA ILE A 53 -8.53 9.68 -12.81
C ILE A 53 -7.52 8.82 -12.03
N THR A 54 -7.98 7.78 -11.36
CA THR A 54 -7.13 6.95 -10.50
C THR A 54 -6.46 5.78 -11.23
N ALA A 55 -6.95 5.39 -12.41
CA ALA A 55 -6.41 4.28 -13.20
C ALA A 55 -4.91 4.41 -13.51
N PRO A 56 -4.36 5.56 -13.96
CA PRO A 56 -2.94 5.68 -14.25
C PRO A 56 -2.06 5.37 -13.02
N ALA A 57 -2.45 5.87 -11.85
CA ALA A 57 -1.72 5.63 -10.62
C ALA A 57 -1.81 4.16 -10.18
N LEU A 58 -2.99 3.53 -10.28
CA LEU A 58 -3.17 2.11 -9.98
C LEU A 58 -2.34 1.22 -10.91
N ILE A 59 -2.31 1.54 -12.21
CA ILE A 59 -1.51 0.81 -13.20
C ILE A 59 -0.02 0.91 -12.86
N LEU A 60 0.47 2.13 -12.58
CA LEU A 60 1.88 2.35 -12.24
C LEU A 60 2.28 1.59 -10.97
N VAL A 61 1.46 1.62 -9.93
CA VAL A 61 1.73 0.90 -8.69
C VAL A 61 1.71 -0.62 -8.91
N ASN A 62 0.79 -1.12 -9.74
CA ASN A 62 0.74 -2.55 -10.04
C ASN A 62 1.99 -3.03 -10.81
N ILE A 63 2.43 -2.26 -11.82
CA ILE A 63 3.68 -2.53 -12.54
C ILE A 63 4.88 -2.52 -11.57
N LEU A 64 4.90 -1.56 -10.64
CA LEU A 64 5.95 -1.47 -9.62
C LEU A 64 5.96 -2.70 -8.70
N PHE A 65 4.80 -3.18 -8.23
CA PHE A 65 4.75 -4.42 -7.46
C PHE A 65 5.19 -5.63 -8.27
N TRP A 66 4.76 -5.76 -9.53
CA TRP A 66 5.24 -6.83 -10.42
C TRP A 66 6.76 -6.82 -10.57
N ALA A 67 7.35 -5.64 -10.81
CA ALA A 67 8.79 -5.48 -10.91
C ALA A 67 9.49 -5.91 -9.61
N ILE A 68 8.98 -5.52 -8.44
CA ILE A 68 9.53 -5.90 -7.14
C ILE A 68 9.45 -7.41 -6.92
N TYR A 69 8.32 -8.03 -7.24
CA TYR A 69 8.15 -9.48 -7.10
C TYR A 69 9.12 -10.23 -8.02
N TYR A 70 9.23 -9.80 -9.28
CA TYR A 70 10.15 -10.40 -10.23
C TYR A 70 11.61 -10.23 -9.78
N TYR A 71 12.03 -9.00 -9.47
CA TYR A 71 13.42 -8.72 -9.09
C TYR A 71 13.81 -9.34 -7.75
N GLY A 72 12.95 -9.21 -6.75
CA GLY A 72 13.16 -9.77 -5.42
C GLY A 72 13.28 -11.29 -5.47
N TYR A 73 12.48 -11.95 -6.30
CA TYR A 73 12.50 -13.41 -6.42
C TYR A 73 13.71 -13.89 -7.23
N GLN A 74 13.91 -13.37 -8.44
CA GLN A 74 14.93 -13.88 -9.35
C GLN A 74 16.35 -13.50 -8.92
N PHE A 75 16.58 -12.28 -8.44
CA PHE A 75 17.94 -11.76 -8.23
C PHE A 75 18.38 -11.67 -6.77
N TRP A 76 17.46 -11.48 -5.81
CA TRP A 76 17.86 -11.15 -4.43
C TRP A 76 17.68 -12.29 -3.44
N PHE A 77 16.46 -12.82 -3.32
CA PHE A 77 16.11 -13.71 -2.21
C PHE A 77 15.84 -15.15 -2.63
N LYS A 78 15.42 -15.39 -3.88
CA LYS A 78 15.03 -16.73 -4.40
C LYS A 78 13.97 -17.45 -3.56
N LYS A 79 13.27 -16.72 -2.70
CA LYS A 79 12.18 -17.20 -1.84
C LYS A 79 11.03 -16.21 -1.90
N LEU A 80 9.90 -16.66 -2.42
CA LEU A 80 8.72 -15.82 -2.63
C LEU A 80 8.09 -15.37 -1.30
N TRP A 81 8.18 -16.22 -0.26
CA TRP A 81 7.68 -15.90 1.08
C TRP A 81 8.32 -14.66 1.71
N ILE A 82 9.62 -14.42 1.46
CA ILE A 82 10.30 -13.21 1.96
C ILE A 82 9.63 -11.97 1.38
N ILE A 83 9.36 -11.99 0.07
CA ILE A 83 8.72 -10.87 -0.63
C ILE A 83 7.29 -10.70 -0.12
N GLN A 84 6.53 -11.80 -0.02
CA GLN A 84 5.13 -11.77 0.41
C GLN A 84 4.96 -11.18 1.81
N ILE A 85 5.75 -11.66 2.79
CA ILE A 85 5.68 -11.17 4.17
C ILE A 85 6.15 -9.71 4.23
N THR A 86 7.16 -9.33 3.44
CA THR A 86 7.61 -7.93 3.36
C THR A 86 6.51 -7.01 2.80
N THR A 87 5.79 -7.46 1.77
CA THR A 87 4.67 -6.73 1.19
C THR A 87 3.57 -6.49 2.23
N TYR A 88 3.20 -7.52 3.01
CA TYR A 88 2.20 -7.39 4.07
C TYR A 88 2.66 -6.51 5.24
N ALA A 89 3.93 -6.63 5.63
CA ALA A 89 4.49 -5.78 6.68
C ALA A 89 4.46 -4.30 6.28
N ALA A 90 4.84 -4.00 5.04
CA ALA A 90 4.81 -2.64 4.50
C ALA A 90 3.37 -2.13 4.36
N SER A 91 2.42 -2.94 3.89
CA SER A 91 1.02 -2.53 3.75
C SER A 91 0.42 -2.15 5.09
N LEU A 92 0.61 -2.98 6.13
CA LEU A 92 0.10 -2.71 7.47
C LEU A 92 0.73 -1.48 8.10
N LEU A 93 2.06 -1.33 7.94
CA LEU A 93 2.77 -0.15 8.43
C LEU A 93 2.21 1.12 7.78
N ILE A 94 2.10 1.14 6.46
CA ILE A 94 1.67 2.32 5.71
C ILE A 94 0.20 2.65 5.94
N MET A 95 -0.68 1.65 5.98
CA MET A 95 -2.08 1.88 6.36
C MET A 95 -2.14 2.53 7.74
N THR A 96 -1.44 1.98 8.73
CA THR A 96 -1.43 2.53 10.10
C THR A 96 -0.94 3.98 10.14
N VAL A 97 0.17 4.28 9.47
CA VAL A 97 0.76 5.63 9.45
C VAL A 97 -0.18 6.61 8.75
N ILE A 98 -0.72 6.26 7.58
CA ILE A 98 -1.55 7.17 6.79
C ILE A 98 -2.93 7.34 7.42
N THR A 99 -3.55 6.30 7.98
CA THR A 99 -4.82 6.46 8.73
C THR A 99 -4.63 7.47 9.86
N TRP A 100 -3.54 7.36 10.59
CA TRP A 100 -3.23 8.29 11.67
C TRP A 100 -3.00 9.72 11.16
N CYS A 101 -2.23 9.90 10.07
CA CYS A 101 -2.00 11.22 9.49
C CYS A 101 -3.25 11.85 8.84
N TRP A 102 -4.13 11.05 8.23
CA TRP A 102 -5.27 11.53 7.44
C TRP A 102 -6.51 11.78 8.30
N TYR A 103 -6.84 10.85 9.20
CA TYR A 103 -8.03 10.91 10.03
C TYR A 103 -7.74 11.23 11.51
N GLY A 104 -6.47 11.26 11.93
CA GLY A 104 -6.10 11.48 13.33
C GLY A 104 -6.38 10.28 14.24
N GLU A 105 -6.83 9.15 13.66
CA GLU A 105 -7.20 7.95 14.42
C GLU A 105 -5.96 7.12 14.72
N LEU A 106 -5.70 6.90 16.01
CA LEU A 106 -4.65 5.97 16.43
C LEU A 106 -5.10 4.53 16.19
N PRO A 107 -4.19 3.65 15.72
CA PRO A 107 -4.50 2.24 15.57
C PRO A 107 -4.90 1.63 16.92
N ASN A 108 -5.89 0.75 16.91
CA ASN A 108 -6.21 -0.03 18.09
C ASN A 108 -5.02 -0.93 18.49
N LYS A 109 -5.01 -1.38 19.75
CA LYS A 109 -3.90 -2.20 20.29
C LYS A 109 -3.65 -3.47 19.45
N GLY A 110 -4.69 -4.08 18.90
CA GLY A 110 -4.58 -5.27 18.05
C GLY A 110 -3.85 -4.99 16.74
N THR A 111 -4.20 -3.90 16.05
CA THR A 111 -3.57 -3.46 14.80
C THR A 111 -2.10 -3.12 15.02
N LEU A 112 -1.78 -2.46 16.13
CA LEU A 112 -0.40 -2.10 16.47
C LEU A 112 0.45 -3.35 16.73
N VAL A 113 -0.05 -4.29 17.53
CA VAL A 113 0.63 -5.58 17.78
C VAL A 113 0.77 -6.37 16.49
N GLY A 114 -0.28 -6.47 15.66
CA GLY A 114 -0.24 -7.16 14.37
C GLY A 114 0.81 -6.57 13.42
N THR A 115 0.89 -5.24 13.35
CA THR A 115 1.89 -4.54 12.52
C THR A 115 3.31 -4.85 12.98
N ILE A 116 3.57 -4.80 14.30
CA ILE A 116 4.88 -5.14 14.87
C ILE A 116 5.23 -6.60 14.57
N LEU A 117 4.30 -7.54 14.75
CA LEU A 117 4.52 -8.95 14.47
C LEU A 117 4.81 -9.22 12.99
N CYS A 118 4.11 -8.55 12.07
CA CYS A 118 4.38 -8.68 10.64
C CYS A 118 5.76 -8.13 10.26
N ILE A 119 6.18 -6.99 10.83
CA ILE A 119 7.52 -6.44 10.62
C ILE A 119 8.58 -7.38 11.19
N ALA A 120 8.42 -7.83 12.44
CA ALA A 120 9.34 -8.78 13.05
C ALA A 120 9.41 -10.09 12.25
N GLY A 121 8.26 -10.63 11.82
CA GLY A 121 8.18 -11.81 10.97
C GLY A 121 8.88 -11.62 9.62
N SER A 122 8.77 -10.43 9.01
CA SER A 122 9.50 -10.11 7.78
C SER A 122 11.01 -10.11 7.99
N ILE A 123 11.50 -9.53 9.09
CA ILE A 123 12.93 -9.51 9.45
C ILE A 123 13.43 -10.94 9.69
N ILE A 124 12.69 -11.71 10.48
CA ILE A 124 13.00 -13.12 10.76
C ILE A 124 13.06 -13.92 9.45
N SER A 125 12.12 -13.71 8.52
CA SER A 125 12.07 -14.47 7.26
C SER A 125 13.33 -14.31 6.39
N ILE A 126 14.02 -13.18 6.50
CA ILE A 126 15.26 -12.92 5.76
C ILE A 126 16.47 -13.51 6.49
N LEU A 127 16.44 -13.50 7.81
CA LEU A 127 17.51 -14.01 8.66
C LEU A 127 17.47 -15.53 8.78
N TRP A 128 16.28 -16.12 8.62
CA TRP A 128 16.06 -17.57 8.64
C TRP A 128 16.43 -18.18 7.28
N LYS A 129 17.61 -18.80 7.24
CA LYS A 129 18.12 -19.51 6.07
C LYS A 129 17.35 -20.79 5.80
#